data_AF-A0A920A632-F1
#
_entry.id   AF-A0A920A632-F1
#
_cell.length_a   1.000
_cell.length_b   1.000
_cell.length_c   1.000
_cell.angle_alpha   90.00
_cell.angle_beta   90.00
_cell.angle_gamma   90.00
#
_symmetry.space_group_name_H-M   'P 1'
#
loop_
_entity.id
_entity.type
_entity.pdbx_description
1 polymer ?
#
loop_
_entity_poly.entity_id
_entity_poly.type
_entity_poly.pdbx_seq_one_letter_code
_entity_poly.pdbx_strand_id
1 'polypeptide(L)'
;MILLSLIAHLLAVASPGPDTFIVMRQTLASGFKAGLSSAVGIGLGILIHCSLALYGLSALILSDPIGSYIPYIGSIYLIFLGVQSVASRNITLEDNKNTLDKRSLLIGFFTNILNLKAFIFFVSLFSALTLRYTTYEISWLIVYFSLATTAWFIFLAYFLSIPSIKKIYTDKVSLINKILGIILIIMGLLVLINIL
;
A
#
# COMPACT_ATOMS: atom_id res chain seq x y z
N MET A 1 17.66 -18.33 -5.49
CA MET A 1 17.22 -17.36 -4.46
C MET A 1 16.57 -16.14 -5.05
N ILE A 2 17.10 -15.55 -6.13
CA ILE A 2 16.41 -14.46 -6.84
C ILE A 2 15.01 -14.88 -7.33
N LEU A 3 14.86 -16.01 -8.03
CA LEU A 3 13.54 -16.48 -8.46
C LEU A 3 12.54 -16.62 -7.30
N LEU A 4 13.01 -17.11 -6.14
CA LEU A 4 12.18 -17.25 -4.95
C LEU A 4 11.76 -15.90 -4.39
N SER A 5 12.61 -14.87 -4.43
CA SER A 5 12.26 -13.51 -3.99
C SER A 5 11.21 -12.87 -4.91
N LEU A 6 11.26 -13.13 -6.22
CA LEU A 6 10.23 -12.67 -7.16
C LEU A 6 8.87 -13.31 -6.86
N ILE A 7 8.84 -14.64 -6.63
CA ILE A 7 7.61 -15.36 -6.27
C ILE A 7 7.07 -14.89 -4.92
N ALA A 8 7.95 -14.75 -3.91
CA ALA A 8 7.58 -14.26 -2.58
C ALA A 8 6.98 -12.85 -2.65
N HIS A 9 7.54 -11.96 -3.48
CA HIS A 9 7.00 -10.62 -3.71
C HIS A 9 5.61 -10.65 -4.35
N LEU A 10 5.39 -11.49 -5.36
CA LEU A 10 4.07 -11.64 -6.00
C LEU A 10 3.02 -12.14 -5.00
N LEU A 11 3.36 -13.09 -4.14
CA LEU A 11 2.46 -13.55 -3.08
C LEU A 11 2.20 -12.45 -2.04
N ALA A 12 3.24 -11.72 -1.65
CA ALA A 12 3.14 -10.64 -0.66
C ALA A 12 2.26 -9.48 -1.16
N VAL A 13 2.40 -9.08 -2.43
CA VAL A 13 1.62 -7.99 -3.03
C VAL A 13 0.17 -8.40 -3.33
N ALA A 14 -0.05 -9.67 -3.66
CA ALA A 14 -1.40 -10.22 -3.85
C ALA A 14 -2.15 -10.39 -2.52
N SER A 15 -1.43 -10.58 -1.41
CA SER A 15 -2.02 -10.68 -0.08
C SER A 15 -2.67 -9.35 0.34
N PRO A 16 -3.98 -9.33 0.62
CA PRO A 16 -4.70 -8.11 0.91
C PRO A 16 -4.12 -7.37 2.12
N GLY A 17 -3.96 -6.06 1.99
CA GLY A 17 -3.45 -5.16 3.02
C GLY A 17 -3.83 -3.71 2.76
N PRO A 18 -3.25 -2.74 3.49
CA PRO A 18 -3.60 -1.32 3.38
C PRO A 18 -3.55 -0.79 1.94
N ASP A 19 -2.54 -1.18 1.18
CA ASP A 19 -2.32 -0.79 -0.22
C ASP A 19 -3.47 -1.27 -1.13
N THR A 20 -3.92 -2.52 -0.95
CA THR A 20 -5.07 -3.09 -1.69
C THR A 20 -6.33 -2.29 -1.40
N PHE A 21 -6.56 -1.96 -0.13
CA PHE A 21 -7.75 -1.25 0.30
C PHE A 21 -7.79 0.18 -0.22
N ILE A 22 -6.66 0.89 -0.20
CA ILE A 22 -6.63 2.28 -0.65
C ILE A 22 -6.80 2.39 -2.17
N VAL A 23 -6.19 1.48 -2.94
CA VAL A 23 -6.39 1.42 -4.40
C VAL A 23 -7.84 1.12 -4.73
N MET A 24 -8.45 0.17 -4.02
CA MET A 24 -9.86 -0.17 -4.21
C MET A 24 -10.76 1.05 -3.91
N ARG A 25 -10.61 1.67 -2.73
CA ARG A 25 -11.37 2.87 -2.34
C ARG A 25 -11.24 3.99 -3.37
N GLN A 26 -10.02 4.32 -3.79
CA GLN A 26 -9.74 5.40 -4.75
C GLN A 26 -10.33 5.11 -6.13
N THR A 27 -10.19 3.86 -6.60
CA THR A 27 -10.75 3.43 -7.88
C THR A 27 -12.26 3.53 -7.91
N LEU A 28 -12.92 3.14 -6.82
CA LEU A 28 -14.38 3.05 -6.77
C LEU A 28 -15.04 4.39 -6.48
N ALA A 29 -14.41 5.22 -5.65
CA ALA A 29 -14.91 6.56 -5.34
C ALA A 29 -14.65 7.54 -6.50
N SER A 30 -13.47 7.49 -7.10
CA SER A 30 -12.97 8.54 -8.02
C SER A 30 -12.54 8.02 -9.40
N GLY A 31 -12.78 6.74 -9.69
CA GLY A 31 -12.55 6.11 -11.00
C GLY A 31 -11.14 5.56 -11.21
N PHE A 32 -10.95 4.87 -12.34
CA PHE A 32 -9.70 4.21 -12.73
C PHE A 32 -8.45 5.10 -12.57
N LYS A 33 -8.54 6.36 -13.00
CA LYS A 33 -7.40 7.30 -12.96
C LYS A 33 -6.93 7.59 -11.53
N ALA A 34 -7.85 7.62 -10.56
CA ALA A 34 -7.49 7.78 -9.14
C ALA A 34 -6.82 6.50 -8.60
N GLY A 35 -7.34 5.32 -8.97
CA GLY A 35 -6.71 4.04 -8.66
C GLY A 35 -5.29 3.90 -9.22
N LEU A 36 -5.10 4.27 -10.49
CA LEU A 36 -3.82 4.36 -11.17
C LEU A 36 -2.85 5.30 -10.42
N SER A 37 -3.32 6.50 -10.07
CA SER A 37 -2.55 7.50 -9.32
C SER A 37 -2.07 6.95 -7.96
N SER A 38 -2.95 6.26 -7.23
CA SER A 38 -2.58 5.58 -5.98
C SER A 38 -1.60 4.42 -6.19
N ALA A 39 -1.77 3.61 -7.25
CA ALA A 39 -0.85 2.53 -7.58
C ALA A 39 0.58 3.02 -7.88
N VAL A 40 0.70 4.17 -8.55
CA VAL A 40 1.98 4.84 -8.77
C VAL A 40 2.56 5.34 -7.44
N GLY A 41 1.75 5.98 -6.60
CA GLY A 41 2.16 6.41 -5.26
C GLY A 41 2.71 5.25 -4.41
N ILE A 42 2.02 4.11 -4.42
CA ILE A 42 2.47 2.88 -3.75
C ILE A 42 3.82 2.42 -4.32
N GLY A 43 3.97 2.37 -5.64
CA GLY A 43 5.23 2.00 -6.28
C GLY A 43 6.41 2.89 -5.88
N LEU A 44 6.18 4.20 -5.75
CA LEU A 44 7.18 5.14 -5.23
C LEU A 44 7.55 4.85 -3.77
N GLY A 45 6.57 4.47 -2.94
CA GLY A 45 6.83 4.01 -1.57
C GLY A 45 7.69 2.73 -1.53
N ILE A 46 7.43 1.78 -2.44
CA ILE A 46 8.20 0.55 -2.58
C ILE A 46 9.64 0.85 -3.02
N LEU A 47 9.87 1.82 -3.90
CA LEU A 47 11.24 2.26 -4.25
C LEU A 47 11.99 2.69 -3.01
N ILE A 48 11.35 3.46 -2.13
CA ILE A 48 11.96 3.92 -0.88
C ILE A 48 12.20 2.71 0.03
N HIS A 49 11.22 1.85 0.30
CA HIS A 49 11.42 0.65 1.13
C HIS A 49 12.56 -0.24 0.64
N CYS A 50 12.62 -0.51 -0.66
CA CYS A 50 13.68 -1.33 -1.25
C CYS A 50 15.05 -0.64 -1.20
N SER A 51 15.10 0.67 -1.49
CA SER A 51 16.36 1.44 -1.43
C SER A 51 16.88 1.52 0.00
N LEU A 52 16.00 1.73 0.97
CA LEU A 52 16.33 1.71 2.39
C LEU A 52 16.83 0.33 2.80
N ALA A 53 16.14 -0.74 2.40
CA ALA A 53 16.54 -2.11 2.74
C ALA A 53 17.87 -2.53 2.10
N LEU A 54 18.17 -2.07 0.87
CA LEU A 54 19.37 -2.46 0.13
C LEU A 54 20.60 -1.59 0.42
N TYR A 55 20.45 -0.26 0.39
CA TYR A 55 21.58 0.68 0.48
C TYR A 55 21.77 1.28 1.87
N GLY A 56 20.70 1.39 2.65
CA GLY A 56 20.63 2.44 3.67
C GLY A 56 20.45 2.01 5.12
N LEU A 57 19.59 1.05 5.44
CA LEU A 57 18.79 1.26 6.65
C LEU A 57 18.43 0.03 7.49
N SER A 58 19.02 -1.15 7.23
CA SER A 58 19.02 -2.21 8.24
C SER A 58 19.93 -1.85 9.44
N ALA A 59 20.97 -1.05 9.22
CA ALA A 59 21.90 -0.60 10.27
C ALA A 59 21.52 0.73 10.96
N LEU A 60 20.74 1.61 10.31
CA LEU A 60 20.43 2.97 10.79
C LEU A 60 19.07 3.09 11.52
N ILE A 61 18.04 2.31 11.14
CA ILE A 61 16.77 2.27 11.90
C ILE A 61 16.92 1.53 13.23
N LEU A 62 17.88 0.61 13.33
CA LEU A 62 18.19 -0.09 14.58
C LEU A 62 19.07 0.74 15.54
N SER A 63 19.60 1.90 15.10
CA SER A 63 20.53 2.72 15.89
C SER A 63 20.01 4.10 16.29
N ASP A 64 18.90 4.59 15.75
CA ASP A 64 18.40 5.95 16.02
C ASP A 64 16.95 5.93 16.59
N PRO A 65 16.59 6.77 17.59
CA PRO A 65 15.28 6.74 18.24
C PRO A 65 14.11 7.12 17.33
N ILE A 66 14.38 7.63 16.12
CA ILE A 66 13.33 8.04 15.17
C ILE A 66 12.66 6.82 14.51
N GLY A 67 13.42 5.74 14.29
CA GLY A 67 12.93 4.52 13.65
C GLY A 67 11.81 3.83 14.43
N SER A 68 11.81 3.96 15.76
CA SER A 68 10.77 3.41 16.62
C SER A 68 9.44 4.17 16.54
N TYR A 69 9.41 5.43 16.06
CA TYR A 69 8.17 6.21 15.94
C TYR A 69 7.41 5.97 14.63
N ILE A 70 8.08 5.48 13.57
CA ILE A 70 7.46 5.22 12.26
C ILE A 70 6.25 4.27 12.37
N PRO A 71 6.34 3.15 13.12
CA PRO A 71 5.21 2.23 13.30
C PRO A 71 4.02 2.89 14.03
N TYR A 72 4.26 3.78 15.00
CA TYR A 72 3.19 4.54 15.67
C TYR A 72 2.49 5.51 14.70
N ILE A 73 3.24 6.29 13.91
CA ILE A 73 2.66 7.21 12.94
C ILE A 73 1.82 6.45 11.91
N GLY A 74 2.32 5.30 11.44
CA GLY A 74 1.60 4.47 10.47
C GLY A 74 0.31 3.89 11.04
N SER A 75 0.34 3.37 12.27
CA SER A 75 -0.88 2.89 12.93
C SER A 75 -1.95 3.97 13.07
N ILE A 76 -1.58 5.17 13.54
CA ILE A 76 -2.50 6.31 13.68
C ILE A 76 -3.07 6.71 12.32
N TYR A 77 -2.25 6.75 11.27
CA TYR A 77 -2.70 7.08 9.92
C TYR A 77 -3.68 6.04 9.36
N LEU A 78 -3.43 4.75 9.59
CA LEU A 78 -4.35 3.67 9.21
C LEU A 78 -5.69 3.77 9.96
N ILE A 79 -5.65 4.04 11.26
CA ILE A 79 -6.86 4.27 12.07
C ILE A 79 -7.62 5.49 11.52
N PHE A 80 -6.94 6.59 11.24
CA PHE A 80 -7.53 7.79 10.64
C PHE A 80 -8.21 7.50 9.29
N LEU A 81 -7.52 6.80 8.38
CA LEU A 81 -8.08 6.39 7.09
C LEU A 81 -9.27 5.44 7.25
N GLY A 82 -9.19 4.54 8.22
CA GLY A 82 -10.27 3.61 8.54
C GLY A 82 -11.51 4.32 9.09
N VAL A 83 -11.34 5.23 10.04
CA VAL A 83 -12.42 6.10 10.57
C VAL A 83 -13.04 6.94 9.46
N GLN A 84 -12.23 7.55 8.60
CA GLN A 84 -12.73 8.32 7.46
C GLN A 84 -13.55 7.44 6.49
N SER A 85 -13.16 6.18 6.33
CA SER A 85 -13.89 5.22 5.48
C SER A 85 -15.21 4.77 6.10
N VAL A 86 -15.26 4.50 7.41
CA VAL A 86 -16.51 4.19 8.15
C VAL A 86 -17.45 5.40 8.18
N ALA A 87 -16.91 6.60 8.36
CA ALA A 87 -17.66 7.85 8.44
C ALA A 87 -18.16 8.35 7.08
N SER A 88 -17.71 7.76 5.96
CA SER A 88 -18.22 8.10 4.63
C SER A 88 -19.71 7.75 4.52
N ARG A 89 -20.58 8.77 4.58
CA ARG A 89 -21.99 8.61 4.25
C ARG A 89 -22.12 8.34 2.76
N ASN A 90 -23.13 7.55 2.40
CA ASN A 90 -23.51 7.24 1.02
C ASN A 90 -23.26 8.46 0.15
N ILE A 91 -22.23 8.38 -0.69
CA ILE A 91 -22.12 9.25 -1.85
C ILE A 91 -23.33 8.84 -2.67
N THR A 92 -24.44 9.60 -2.55
CA THR A 92 -25.28 9.80 -3.71
C THR A 92 -24.31 10.07 -4.83
N LEU A 93 -24.31 9.22 -5.85
CA LEU A 93 -23.52 9.40 -7.07
C LEU A 93 -24.08 10.62 -7.81
N GLU A 94 -24.11 11.78 -7.15
CA GLU A 94 -24.08 13.05 -7.84
C GLU A 94 -22.73 13.11 -8.51
N ASP A 95 -22.83 13.27 -9.82
CA ASP A 95 -21.82 13.22 -10.85
C ASP A 95 -20.77 14.31 -10.63
N ASN A 96 -20.05 14.28 -9.50
CA ASN A 96 -18.93 15.17 -9.21
C ASN A 96 -17.68 14.66 -9.97
N LYS A 97 -17.86 14.51 -11.28
CA LYS A 97 -16.81 14.63 -12.28
C LYS A 97 -16.20 16.01 -12.05
N ASN A 98 -15.05 16.11 -11.37
CA ASN A 98 -13.99 17.10 -11.69
C ASN A 98 -12.92 17.33 -10.61
N THR A 99 -12.62 16.38 -9.73
CA THR A 99 -11.26 16.39 -9.18
C THR A 99 -10.65 15.01 -9.37
N LEU A 100 -9.72 14.92 -10.33
CA LEU A 100 -8.53 14.10 -10.12
C LEU A 100 -8.02 14.52 -8.75
N ASP A 101 -8.32 13.73 -7.72
CA ASP A 101 -7.82 14.03 -6.40
C ASP A 101 -6.30 13.88 -6.52
N LYS A 102 -5.58 14.99 -6.71
CA LYS A 102 -4.11 15.00 -6.76
C LYS A 102 -3.52 14.35 -5.50
N ARG A 103 -4.35 14.23 -4.46
CA ARG A 103 -4.07 13.50 -3.23
C ARG A 103 -4.08 11.98 -3.41
N SER A 104 -4.69 11.37 -4.43
CA SER A 104 -4.69 9.89 -4.58
C SER A 104 -3.27 9.31 -4.69
N LEU A 105 -2.35 10.02 -5.35
CA LEU A 105 -0.92 9.66 -5.37
C LEU A 105 -0.31 9.74 -3.98
N LEU A 106 -0.48 10.88 -3.30
CA LEU A 106 0.05 11.10 -1.95
C LEU A 106 -0.54 10.11 -0.94
N ILE A 107 -1.83 9.82 -1.05
CA ILE A 107 -2.54 8.85 -0.24
C ILE A 107 -1.93 7.46 -0.46
N GLY A 108 -1.76 7.02 -1.72
CA GLY A 108 -1.10 5.75 -2.01
C GLY A 108 0.34 5.69 -1.50
N PHE A 109 1.11 6.77 -1.70
CA PHE A 109 2.48 6.91 -1.22
C PHE A 109 2.60 6.82 0.30
N PHE A 110 1.84 7.64 1.04
CA PHE A 110 1.87 7.64 2.50
C PHE A 110 1.27 6.36 3.08
N THR A 111 0.23 5.78 2.46
CA THR A 111 -0.26 4.46 2.86
C THR A 111 0.84 3.42 2.77
N ASN A 112 1.61 3.38 1.67
CA ASN A 112 2.68 2.39 1.51
C ASN A 112 3.92 2.69 2.36
N ILE A 113 4.37 3.95 2.46
CA ILE A 113 5.52 4.33 3.30
C ILE A 113 5.27 3.97 4.76
N LEU A 114 4.04 4.16 5.24
CA LEU A 114 3.62 3.82 6.59
C LEU A 114 3.19 2.35 6.74
N ASN A 115 3.26 1.56 5.67
CA ASN A 115 2.87 0.16 5.67
C ASN A 115 3.98 -0.70 6.27
N LEU A 116 3.84 -1.02 7.55
CA LEU A 116 4.80 -1.85 8.28
C LEU A 116 4.96 -3.26 7.67
N LYS A 117 3.91 -3.80 7.02
CA LYS A 117 3.99 -5.08 6.30
C LYS A 117 4.98 -4.99 5.14
N ALA A 118 4.93 -3.91 4.35
CA ALA A 118 5.84 -3.69 3.24
C ALA A 118 7.28 -3.48 3.75
N PHE A 119 7.44 -2.65 4.78
CA PHE A 119 8.74 -2.38 5.39
C PHE A 119 9.43 -3.67 5.87
N ILE A 120 8.76 -4.45 6.73
CA ILE A 120 9.31 -5.70 7.28
C ILE A 120 9.62 -6.69 6.15
N PHE A 121 8.73 -6.83 5.17
CA PHE A 121 8.93 -7.72 4.03
C PHE A 121 10.23 -7.41 3.27
N PHE A 122 10.44 -6.15 2.85
CA PHE A 122 11.63 -5.80 2.07
C PHE A 122 12.91 -5.82 2.90
N VAL A 123 12.87 -5.43 4.18
CA VAL A 123 14.02 -5.56 5.08
C VAL A 123 14.43 -7.03 5.23
N SER A 124 13.49 -7.93 5.50
CA SER A 124 13.79 -9.37 5.61
C SER A 124 14.29 -9.95 4.28
N LEU A 125 13.67 -9.56 3.16
CA LEU A 125 14.03 -10.06 1.84
C LEU A 125 15.45 -9.65 1.43
N PHE A 126 15.77 -8.35 1.52
CA PHE A 126 17.08 -7.84 1.14
C PHE A 126 18.18 -8.31 2.09
N SER A 127 17.90 -8.43 3.40
CA SER A 127 18.83 -9.03 4.37
C SER A 127 19.22 -10.46 3.99
N ALA A 128 18.25 -11.30 3.57
CA ALA A 128 18.53 -12.65 3.12
C ALA A 128 19.30 -12.70 1.78
N LEU A 129 19.11 -11.72 0.90
CA LEU A 129 19.78 -11.65 -0.40
C LEU A 129 21.23 -11.14 -0.28
N THR A 130 21.51 -10.16 0.58
CA THR A 130 22.87 -9.62 0.76
C THR A 130 23.83 -10.61 1.39
N LEU A 131 23.34 -11.69 2.03
CA LEU A 131 24.18 -12.82 2.45
C LEU A 131 24.82 -13.59 1.29
N ARG A 132 24.32 -13.42 0.05
CA ARG A 132 24.73 -14.23 -1.11
C ARG A 132 25.03 -13.45 -2.38
N TYR A 133 24.59 -12.19 -2.44
CA TYR A 133 24.79 -11.33 -3.61
C TYR A 133 25.34 -9.98 -3.15
N THR A 134 26.16 -9.38 -3.99
CA THR A 134 26.64 -8.00 -3.80
C THR A 134 25.49 -7.01 -4.03
N THR A 135 25.58 -5.83 -3.41
CA THR A 135 24.60 -4.75 -3.58
C THR A 135 24.37 -4.40 -5.05
N TYR A 136 25.42 -4.40 -5.86
CA TYR A 136 25.35 -4.09 -7.30
C TYR A 136 24.49 -5.12 -8.05
N GLU A 137 24.70 -6.42 -7.81
CA GLU A 137 23.99 -7.51 -8.49
C GLU A 137 22.48 -7.53 -8.25
N ILE A 138 22.02 -6.99 -7.10
CA ILE A 138 20.61 -6.98 -6.71
C ILE A 138 19.97 -5.58 -6.74
N SER A 139 20.71 -4.56 -7.15
CA SER A 139 20.23 -3.16 -7.25
C SER A 139 19.01 -3.00 -8.16
N TRP A 140 18.96 -3.75 -9.26
CA TRP A 140 17.83 -3.73 -10.20
C TRP A 140 16.52 -4.25 -9.58
N LEU A 141 16.58 -5.05 -8.52
CA LEU A 141 15.38 -5.55 -7.83
C LEU A 141 14.54 -4.42 -7.22
N ILE A 142 15.15 -3.28 -6.88
CA ILE A 142 14.44 -2.10 -6.40
C ILE A 142 13.41 -1.64 -7.45
N VAL A 143 13.87 -1.46 -8.69
CA VAL A 143 13.03 -1.00 -9.80
C VAL A 143 12.02 -2.08 -10.16
N TYR A 144 12.44 -3.34 -10.21
CA TYR A 144 11.53 -4.47 -10.47
C TYR A 144 10.38 -4.52 -9.45
N PHE A 145 10.66 -4.51 -8.14
CA PHE A 145 9.62 -4.65 -7.12
C PHE A 145 8.66 -3.46 -7.13
N SER A 146 9.15 -2.25 -7.35
CA SER A 146 8.32 -1.07 -7.52
C SER A 146 7.37 -1.20 -8.73
N LEU A 147 7.92 -1.49 -9.91
CA LEU A 147 7.14 -1.59 -11.14
C LEU A 147 6.15 -2.76 -11.09
N ALA A 148 6.56 -3.92 -10.57
CA ALA A 148 5.68 -5.07 -10.40
C ALA A 148 4.53 -4.76 -9.43
N THR A 149 4.80 -4.03 -8.35
CA THR A 149 3.76 -3.62 -7.38
C THR A 149 2.79 -2.62 -8.00
N THR A 150 3.30 -1.62 -8.73
CA THR A 150 2.46 -0.67 -9.47
C THR A 150 1.62 -1.38 -10.51
N ALA A 151 2.21 -2.28 -11.30
CA ALA A 151 1.49 -3.04 -12.32
C ALA A 151 0.36 -3.90 -11.72
N TRP A 152 0.61 -4.57 -10.59
CA TRP A 152 -0.39 -5.33 -9.86
C TRP A 152 -1.57 -4.45 -9.43
N PHE A 153 -1.30 -3.28 -8.86
CA PHE A 153 -2.37 -2.39 -8.41
C PHE A 153 -3.07 -1.65 -9.55
N ILE A 154 -2.40 -1.41 -10.68
CA ILE A 154 -3.04 -0.95 -11.92
C ILE A 154 -4.00 -2.02 -12.44
N PHE A 155 -3.56 -3.28 -12.47
CA PHE A 155 -4.41 -4.41 -12.85
C PHE A 155 -5.64 -4.49 -11.95
N LEU A 156 -5.47 -4.37 -10.63
CA LEU A 156 -6.58 -4.32 -9.68
C LEU A 156 -7.53 -3.15 -9.97
N ALA A 157 -7.00 -1.94 -10.17
CA ALA A 157 -7.81 -0.77 -10.49
C ALA A 157 -8.58 -0.93 -11.81
N TYR A 158 -7.96 -1.53 -12.83
CA TYR A 158 -8.58 -1.82 -14.10
C TYR A 158 -9.74 -2.81 -13.93
N PHE A 159 -9.50 -3.91 -13.23
CA PHE A 159 -10.51 -4.93 -12.96
C PHE A 159 -11.73 -4.35 -12.22
N LEU A 160 -11.51 -3.51 -11.21
CA LEU A 160 -12.57 -2.80 -10.49
C LEU A 160 -13.33 -1.77 -11.33
N SER A 161 -12.77 -1.34 -12.46
CA SER A 161 -13.39 -0.36 -13.36
C SER A 161 -14.33 -0.99 -14.39
N ILE A 162 -14.39 -2.32 -14.47
CA ILE A 162 -15.29 -3.04 -15.38
C ILE A 162 -16.75 -2.81 -14.94
N PRO A 163 -17.67 -2.39 -15.84
CA PRO A 163 -19.05 -2.00 -15.47
C PRO A 163 -19.82 -3.05 -14.66
N SER A 164 -19.67 -4.33 -14.98
CA SER A 164 -20.33 -5.44 -14.27
C SER A 164 -19.85 -5.57 -12.82
N ILE A 165 -18.54 -5.38 -12.59
CA ILE A 165 -17.92 -5.42 -11.27
C ILE A 165 -18.26 -4.15 -10.49
N LYS A 166 -18.21 -3.00 -11.17
CA LYS A 166 -18.57 -1.69 -10.62
C LYS A 166 -20.02 -1.67 -10.14
N LYS A 167 -20.97 -2.24 -10.89
CA LYS A 167 -22.40 -2.29 -10.54
C LYS A 167 -22.66 -3.10 -9.26
N ILE A 168 -22.05 -4.28 -9.14
CA ILE A 168 -22.12 -5.11 -7.92
C ILE A 168 -21.58 -4.32 -6.71
N TYR A 169 -20.57 -3.47 -6.95
CA TYR A 169 -19.92 -2.70 -5.91
C TYR A 169 -20.67 -1.42 -5.52
N THR A 170 -21.25 -0.68 -6.47
CA THR A 170 -22.01 0.54 -6.20
C THR A 170 -23.22 0.28 -5.31
N ASP A 171 -23.88 -0.87 -5.48
CA ASP A 171 -25.03 -1.27 -4.66
C ASP A 171 -24.65 -1.57 -3.20
N LYS A 172 -23.37 -1.89 -2.96
CA LYS A 172 -22.83 -2.24 -1.64
C LYS A 172 -21.77 -1.27 -1.14
N VAL A 173 -21.58 -0.12 -1.80
CA VAL A 173 -20.41 0.76 -1.56
C VAL A 173 -20.32 1.22 -0.10
N SER A 174 -21.45 1.44 0.56
CA SER A 174 -21.50 1.84 1.98
C SER A 174 -21.10 0.70 2.91
N LEU A 175 -21.58 -0.51 2.64
CA LEU A 175 -21.21 -1.71 3.38
C LEU A 175 -19.72 -2.00 3.18
N ILE A 176 -19.23 -1.81 1.96
CA ILE A 176 -17.84 -2.07 1.65
C ILE A 176 -16.94 -1.01 2.27
N ASN A 177 -17.25 0.28 2.17
CA ASN A 177 -16.51 1.33 2.86
C ASN A 177 -16.48 1.13 4.39
N LYS A 178 -17.57 0.62 4.98
CA LYS A 178 -17.62 0.22 6.39
C LYS A 178 -16.70 -0.96 6.68
N ILE A 179 -16.79 -2.05 5.91
CA ILE A 179 -15.93 -3.23 6.09
C ILE A 179 -14.46 -2.84 5.93
N LEU A 180 -14.12 -2.10 4.88
CA LEU A 180 -12.75 -1.63 4.62
C LEU A 180 -12.25 -0.70 5.71
N GLY A 181 -13.11 0.22 6.17
CA GLY A 181 -12.78 1.12 7.26
C GLY A 181 -12.52 0.37 8.56
N ILE A 182 -13.36 -0.61 8.89
CA ILE A 182 -13.18 -1.50 10.06
C ILE A 182 -11.88 -2.30 9.92
N ILE A 183 -11.58 -2.87 8.76
CA ILE A 183 -10.33 -3.60 8.54
C ILE A 183 -9.12 -2.68 8.73
N LEU A 184 -9.14 -1.45 8.18
CA LEU A 184 -8.05 -0.49 8.36
C LEU A 184 -7.87 -0.07 9.83
N ILE A 185 -8.96 0.13 10.57
CA ILE A 185 -8.92 0.39 12.02
C ILE A 185 -8.30 -0.80 12.75
N ILE A 186 -8.77 -2.03 12.49
CA ILE A 186 -8.25 -3.25 13.11
C ILE A 186 -6.76 -3.42 12.79
N MET A 187 -6.35 -3.23 11.53
CA MET A 187 -4.95 -3.32 11.14
C MET A 187 -4.11 -2.26 11.85
N GLY A 188 -4.57 -1.01 11.91
CA GLY A 188 -3.90 0.05 12.64
C GLY A 188 -3.77 -0.27 14.13
N LEU A 189 -4.84 -0.75 14.78
CA LEU A 189 -4.83 -1.16 16.19
C LEU A 189 -3.92 -2.36 16.45
N LEU A 190 -3.94 -3.38 15.60
CA LEU A 190 -3.05 -4.54 15.73
C LEU A 190 -1.57 -4.15 15.61
N VAL A 191 -1.26 -3.27 14.65
CA VAL A 191 0.07 -2.70 14.51
C VAL A 191 0.43 -1.96 15.79
N LEU A 192 -0.42 -1.04 16.28
CA LEU A 192 -0.19 -0.27 17.50
C LEU A 192 0.04 -1.16 18.74
N ILE A 193 -0.77 -2.20 18.93
CA ILE A 193 -0.63 -3.15 20.05
C ILE A 193 0.69 -3.92 19.97
N ASN A 194 1.13 -4.30 18.78
CA ASN A 194 2.36 -5.08 18.60
C ASN A 194 3.65 -4.24 18.75
N ILE A 195 3.53 -2.91 18.79
CA ILE A 195 4.66 -1.98 19.00
C ILE A 195 4.73 -1.50 20.46
N LEU A 196 3.63 -1.60 21.22
CA LEU A 196 3.54 -1.30 22.66
C LEU A 196 4.13 -2.44 23.50
#